data_AF-A0A968TW73-F1
#
_entry.id   AF-A0A968TW73-F1
#
_cell.length_a   1.000
_cell.length_b   1.000
_cell.length_c   1.000
_cell.angle_alpha   90.00
_cell.angle_beta   90.00
_cell.angle_gamma   90.00
#
_symmetry.space_group_name_H-M   'P 1'
#
loop_
_entity.id
_entity.type
_entity.pdbx_description
1 polymer ?
#
loop_
_entity_poly.entity_id
_entity_poly.type
_entity_poly.pdbx_seq_one_letter_code
_entity_poly.pdbx_strand_id
1 'polypeptide(L)'
;MASTATVLQRVRAWQQAVPGLDGGALALVIIFLLLLPISTPRIYATDEVQYYSYLRSVYFDGDLDFRNEYEHFAAIGQQNGDPAIYNALLRDNPADPPVNPDTGLLRNVAPIGSALLWSPGFVIADVAVRIANAAGATIPADGFSRPYIWATCFMSALYAFLGMLLS
;
A
#
# COMPACT_ATOMS: atom_id res chain seq x y z
N MET A 1 46.04 -11.82 -11.67
CA MET A 1 45.63 -11.35 -10.33
C MET A 1 45.72 -9.81 -10.22
N ALA A 2 45.15 -9.05 -11.18
CA ALA A 2 45.32 -7.58 -11.26
C ALA A 2 44.02 -6.81 -11.55
N SER A 3 42.86 -7.34 -11.14
CA SER A 3 41.54 -6.81 -11.56
C SER A 3 40.73 -6.18 -10.42
N THR A 4 40.83 -6.69 -9.19
CA THR A 4 40.04 -6.21 -8.03
C THR A 4 40.52 -4.86 -7.46
N ALA A 5 41.82 -4.57 -7.53
CA ALA A 5 42.37 -3.31 -7.03
C ALA A 5 41.88 -2.08 -7.82
N THR A 6 41.67 -2.25 -9.13
CA THR A 6 41.28 -1.19 -10.06
C THR A 6 39.82 -0.75 -9.87
N VAL A 7 38.94 -1.68 -9.51
CA VAL A 7 37.52 -1.38 -9.25
C VAL A 7 37.39 -0.59 -7.95
N LEU A 8 38.05 -1.03 -6.87
CA LEU A 8 38.04 -0.33 -5.59
C LEU A 8 38.65 1.08 -5.67
N GLN A 9 39.71 1.26 -6.46
CA GLN A 9 40.29 2.58 -6.73
C GLN A 9 39.34 3.50 -7.50
N ARG A 10 38.61 2.97 -8.48
CA ARG A 10 37.61 3.73 -9.24
C ARG A 10 36.41 4.14 -8.40
N VAL A 11 35.94 3.26 -7.50
CA VAL A 11 34.85 3.57 -6.55
C VAL A 11 35.27 4.68 -5.59
N ARG A 12 36.49 4.61 -5.03
CA ARG A 12 37.02 5.66 -4.14
C ARG A 12 37.22 7.01 -4.85
N ALA A 13 37.69 6.98 -6.10
CA ALA A 13 37.84 8.20 -6.90
C ALA A 13 36.49 8.85 -7.21
N TRP A 14 35.44 8.05 -7.42
CA TRP A 14 34.07 8.53 -7.62
C TRP A 14 33.50 9.17 -6.34
N GLN A 15 33.74 8.58 -5.17
CA GLN A 15 33.35 9.14 -3.87
C GLN A 15 34.02 10.48 -3.57
N GLN A 16 35.23 10.71 -4.06
CA GLN A 16 35.96 11.99 -3.89
C GLN A 16 35.57 13.04 -4.92
N ALA A 17 35.04 12.64 -6.08
CA ALA A 17 34.71 13.53 -7.20
C ALA A 17 33.32 14.19 -7.08
N VAL A 18 32.44 13.68 -6.21
CA VAL A 18 31.09 14.23 -5.98
C VAL A 18 30.95 14.64 -4.51
N PRO A 19 31.43 15.84 -4.12
CA PRO A 19 31.21 16.34 -2.78
C PRO A 19 29.73 16.68 -2.60
N GLY A 20 29.02 15.94 -1.75
CA GLY A 20 27.65 16.25 -1.32
C GLY A 20 26.60 15.15 -1.55
N LEU A 21 26.91 14.09 -2.29
CA LEU A 21 26.03 12.92 -2.45
C LEU A 21 26.73 11.70 -1.85
N ASP A 22 26.21 11.18 -0.75
CA ASP A 22 26.65 9.89 -0.22
C ASP A 22 26.38 8.81 -1.27
N GLY A 23 27.45 8.25 -1.85
CA GLY A 23 27.35 7.22 -2.88
C GLY A 23 26.59 5.98 -2.42
N GLY A 24 26.58 5.70 -1.10
CA GLY A 24 25.75 4.65 -0.51
C GLY A 24 24.26 4.99 -0.59
N ALA A 25 23.87 6.19 -0.17
CA ALA A 25 22.49 6.66 -0.28
C ALA A 25 22.00 6.68 -1.73
N LEU A 26 22.83 7.13 -2.67
CA LEU A 26 22.50 7.11 -4.10
C LEU A 26 22.28 5.67 -4.61
N ALA A 27 23.14 4.73 -4.20
CA ALA A 27 22.96 3.32 -4.55
C ALA A 27 21.65 2.76 -4.00
N LEU A 28 21.29 3.10 -2.75
CA LEU A 28 20.02 2.69 -2.14
C LEU A 28 18.81 3.27 -2.90
N VAL A 29 18.84 4.54 -3.30
CA VAL A 29 17.79 5.15 -4.13
C VAL A 29 17.63 4.41 -5.46
N ILE A 30 18.74 4.12 -6.14
CA ILE A 30 18.70 3.41 -7.43
C ILE A 30 18.11 2.01 -7.25
N ILE A 31 18.56 1.26 -6.25
CA ILE A 31 18.04 -0.08 -5.94
C ILE A 31 16.55 -0.01 -5.62
N PHE A 32 16.12 0.93 -4.76
CA PHE A 32 14.73 1.13 -4.41
C PHE A 32 13.86 1.35 -5.66
N LEU A 33 14.25 2.27 -6.54
CA LEU A 33 13.51 2.56 -7.78
C LEU A 33 13.45 1.35 -8.73
N LEU A 34 14.52 0.56 -8.79
CA LEU A 34 14.55 -0.68 -9.58
C LEU A 34 13.64 -1.78 -9.01
N LEU A 35 13.43 -1.80 -7.69
CA LEU A 35 12.56 -2.77 -7.02
C LEU A 35 11.07 -2.42 -7.13
N LEU A 36 10.70 -1.14 -7.25
CA LEU A 36 9.30 -0.73 -7.38
C LEU A 36 8.53 -1.46 -8.49
N PRO A 37 9.00 -1.52 -9.76
CA PRO A 37 8.27 -2.24 -10.82
C PRO A 37 8.28 -3.76 -10.66
N ILE A 38 9.19 -4.31 -9.86
CA ILE A 38 9.30 -5.76 -9.57
C ILE A 38 8.33 -6.15 -8.44
N SER A 39 8.00 -5.21 -7.56
CA SER A 39 7.08 -5.45 -6.46
C SER A 39 5.68 -5.83 -6.97
N THR A 40 4.95 -6.60 -6.18
CA THR A 40 3.59 -7.05 -6.46
C THR A 40 2.59 -6.35 -5.54
N PRO A 41 2.31 -5.05 -5.75
CA PRO A 41 1.40 -4.29 -4.89
C PRO A 41 -0.01 -4.88 -4.94
N ARG A 42 -0.49 -5.36 -3.80
CA ARG A 42 -1.80 -5.98 -3.61
C ARG A 42 -2.27 -5.84 -2.17
N ILE A 43 -3.58 -5.92 -1.98
CA ILE A 43 -4.23 -6.05 -0.68
C ILE A 43 -5.05 -7.34 -0.75
N TYR A 44 -4.72 -8.29 0.12
CA TYR A 44 -5.32 -9.63 0.08
C TYR A 44 -5.36 -10.32 1.45
N ALA A 45 -4.57 -9.84 2.42
CA ALA A 45 -4.62 -10.37 3.78
C ALA A 45 -5.68 -9.66 4.61
N THR A 46 -6.23 -10.38 5.60
CA THR A 46 -7.29 -9.92 6.48
C THR A 46 -6.94 -8.63 7.24
N ASP A 47 -5.71 -8.51 7.69
CA ASP A 47 -5.22 -7.33 8.39
C ASP A 47 -5.07 -6.13 7.43
N GLU A 48 -4.45 -6.34 6.27
CA GLU A 48 -4.30 -5.32 5.21
C GLU A 48 -5.66 -4.70 4.84
N VAL A 49 -6.69 -5.53 4.64
CA VAL A 49 -8.06 -5.08 4.32
C VAL A 49 -8.61 -4.17 5.42
N GLN A 50 -8.45 -4.54 6.68
CA GLN A 50 -8.95 -3.75 7.81
C GLN A 50 -8.29 -2.38 7.92
N TYR A 51 -6.96 -2.29 7.73
CA TYR A 51 -6.27 -1.00 7.66
C TYR A 51 -6.74 -0.16 6.48
N TYR A 52 -6.90 -0.77 5.30
CA TYR A 52 -7.30 -0.08 4.08
C TYR A 52 -8.74 0.45 4.13
N SER A 53 -9.65 -0.26 4.80
CA SER A 53 -11.07 0.09 4.83
C SER A 53 -11.32 1.49 5.41
N TYR A 54 -10.47 1.95 6.35
CA TYR A 54 -10.52 3.34 6.82
C TYR A 54 -10.29 4.37 5.69
N LEU A 55 -9.34 4.14 4.78
CA LEU A 55 -9.10 5.07 3.66
C LEU A 55 -10.34 5.18 2.79
N ARG A 56 -10.85 4.01 2.37
CA ARG A 56 -11.93 3.92 1.41
C ARG A 56 -13.23 4.45 1.99
N SER A 57 -13.64 3.97 3.17
CA SER A 57 -14.87 4.43 3.82
C SER A 57 -14.81 5.93 4.13
N VAL A 58 -13.75 6.44 4.78
CA VAL A 58 -13.67 7.88 5.12
C VAL A 58 -13.68 8.78 3.89
N TYR A 59 -12.94 8.42 2.84
CA TYR A 59 -12.76 9.31 1.68
C TYR A 59 -13.95 9.29 0.72
N PHE A 60 -14.60 8.15 0.52
CA PHE A 60 -15.68 8.02 -0.46
C PHE A 60 -17.08 8.05 0.15
N ASP A 61 -17.33 7.30 1.22
CA ASP A 61 -18.69 7.06 1.73
C ASP A 61 -18.96 7.83 3.05
N GLY A 62 -17.91 8.15 3.81
CA GLY A 62 -17.94 9.00 5.01
C GLY A 62 -18.63 8.38 6.23
N ASP A 63 -18.82 7.06 6.27
CA ASP A 63 -19.71 6.39 7.23
C ASP A 63 -19.02 5.50 8.27
N LEU A 64 -17.77 5.09 8.04
CA LEU A 64 -17.07 4.07 8.81
C LEU A 64 -17.82 2.72 8.90
N ASP A 65 -18.67 2.42 7.93
CA ASP A 65 -19.27 1.08 7.77
C ASP A 65 -18.46 0.27 6.77
N PHE A 66 -17.63 -0.65 7.27
CA PHE A 66 -16.67 -1.38 6.45
C PHE A 66 -17.23 -2.55 5.64
N ARG A 67 -18.56 -2.70 5.58
CA ARG A 67 -19.22 -3.86 4.96
C ARG A 67 -18.93 -3.98 3.47
N ASN A 68 -19.07 -2.89 2.73
CA ASN A 68 -18.76 -2.81 1.31
C ASN A 68 -17.28 -3.19 1.03
N GLU A 69 -16.32 -2.70 1.83
CA GLU A 69 -14.90 -3.03 1.65
C GLU A 69 -14.62 -4.50 1.96
N TYR A 70 -15.14 -5.02 3.07
CA TYR A 70 -14.93 -6.41 3.45
C TYR A 70 -15.57 -7.37 2.44
N GLU A 71 -16.79 -7.10 1.99
CA GLU A 71 -17.47 -7.88 0.95
C GLU A 71 -16.71 -7.84 -0.37
N HIS A 72 -16.18 -6.68 -0.77
CA HIS A 72 -15.38 -6.53 -1.97
C HIS A 72 -14.14 -7.44 -1.96
N PHE A 73 -13.30 -7.32 -0.92
CA PHE A 73 -12.08 -8.11 -0.85
C PHE A 73 -12.34 -9.59 -0.56
N ALA A 74 -13.40 -9.92 0.20
CA ALA A 74 -13.83 -11.30 0.41
C ALA A 74 -14.27 -11.96 -0.90
N ALA A 75 -15.02 -11.25 -1.75
CA ALA A 75 -15.44 -11.75 -3.06
C ALA A 75 -14.24 -12.05 -3.97
N ILE A 76 -13.23 -11.17 -3.99
CA ILE A 76 -11.98 -11.40 -4.73
C ILE A 76 -11.25 -12.63 -4.18
N GLY A 77 -11.12 -12.77 -2.86
CA GLY A 77 -10.48 -13.94 -2.24
C GLY A 77 -11.19 -15.24 -2.62
N GLN A 78 -12.52 -15.28 -2.49
CA GLN A 78 -13.33 -16.45 -2.83
C GLN A 78 -13.22 -16.84 -4.30
N GLN A 79 -13.21 -15.87 -5.22
CA GLN A 79 -12.98 -16.11 -6.65
C GLN A 79 -11.61 -16.76 -6.94
N ASN A 80 -10.62 -16.46 -6.10
CA ASN A 80 -9.27 -17.02 -6.18
C ASN A 80 -9.09 -18.31 -5.36
N GLY A 81 -10.16 -18.84 -4.74
CA GLY A 81 -10.09 -20.03 -3.89
C GLY A 81 -9.53 -19.78 -2.49
N ASP A 82 -9.45 -18.53 -2.05
CA ASP A 82 -8.98 -18.12 -0.72
C ASP A 82 -10.10 -17.43 0.09
N PRO A 83 -10.85 -18.17 0.91
CA PRO A 83 -11.94 -17.62 1.71
C PRO A 83 -11.45 -16.97 3.02
N ALA A 84 -10.15 -16.70 3.21
CA ALA A 84 -9.61 -16.23 4.50
C ALA A 84 -10.26 -14.92 5.00
N ILE A 85 -10.41 -13.92 4.12
CA ILE A 85 -11.04 -12.63 4.45
C ILE A 85 -12.49 -12.85 4.87
N TYR A 86 -13.26 -13.61 4.08
CA TYR A 86 -14.65 -13.93 4.42
C TYR A 86 -14.75 -14.61 5.79
N ASN A 87 -13.93 -15.64 6.01
CA ASN A 87 -13.94 -16.40 7.25
C ASN A 87 -13.58 -15.57 8.48
N ALA A 88 -12.73 -14.56 8.31
CA ALA A 88 -12.26 -13.72 9.41
C ALA A 88 -13.14 -12.51 9.68
N LEU A 89 -13.76 -11.91 8.65
CA LEU A 89 -14.42 -10.61 8.75
C LEU A 89 -15.94 -10.65 8.57
N LEU A 90 -16.48 -11.67 7.89
CA LEU A 90 -17.89 -11.72 7.49
C LEU A 90 -18.63 -12.97 7.96
N ARG A 91 -17.91 -14.08 8.16
CA ARG A 91 -18.51 -15.35 8.58
C ARG A 91 -19.15 -15.19 9.95
N ASP A 92 -20.42 -15.59 10.03
CA ASP A 92 -21.13 -15.63 11.30
C ASP A 92 -20.50 -16.66 12.25
N ASN A 93 -20.28 -16.21 13.48
CA ASN A 93 -19.70 -16.99 14.56
C ASN A 93 -20.40 -16.63 15.89
N PRO A 94 -21.24 -17.52 16.45
CA PRO A 94 -21.96 -17.24 17.68
C PRO A 94 -21.07 -16.90 18.89
N ALA A 95 -19.83 -17.39 18.91
CA ALA A 95 -18.88 -17.12 19.99
C ALA A 95 -18.13 -15.79 19.81
N ASP A 96 -18.05 -15.28 18.58
CA ASP A 96 -17.38 -14.02 18.24
C ASP A 96 -18.05 -13.39 17.02
N PRO A 97 -19.25 -12.78 17.18
CA PRO A 97 -19.99 -12.23 16.05
C PRO A 97 -19.21 -11.09 15.36
N PRO A 98 -19.17 -11.05 14.01
CA PRO A 98 -18.45 -10.00 13.29
C PRO A 98 -19.15 -8.64 13.41
N VAL A 99 -20.48 -8.63 13.59
CA VAL A 99 -21.29 -7.43 13.74
C VAL A 99 -21.42 -7.06 15.22
N ASN A 100 -21.19 -5.80 15.56
CA ASN A 100 -21.44 -5.27 16.89
C ASN A 100 -22.97 -5.12 17.13
N PRO A 101 -23.53 -5.69 18.21
CA PRO A 101 -24.96 -5.69 18.45
C PRO A 101 -25.55 -4.31 18.76
N ASP A 102 -24.74 -3.38 19.29
CA ASP A 102 -25.20 -2.04 19.68
C ASP A 102 -25.22 -1.08 18.48
N THR A 103 -24.25 -1.22 17.56
CA THR A 103 -24.10 -0.31 16.41
C THR A 103 -24.60 -0.90 15.09
N GLY A 104 -24.70 -2.22 14.97
CA GLY A 104 -25.01 -2.90 13.71
C GLY A 104 -23.88 -2.88 12.68
N LEU A 105 -22.69 -2.39 13.07
CA LEU A 105 -21.52 -2.28 12.20
C LEU A 105 -20.59 -3.50 12.32
N LEU A 106 -19.88 -3.82 11.25
CA LEU A 106 -18.81 -4.81 11.31
C LEU A 106 -17.65 -4.30 12.14
N ARG A 107 -17.05 -5.19 12.93
CA ARG A 107 -15.88 -4.88 13.73
C ARG A 107 -14.66 -4.67 12.84
N ASN A 108 -13.83 -3.71 13.24
CA ASN A 108 -12.51 -3.48 12.68
C ASN A 108 -11.54 -3.35 13.86
N VAL A 109 -10.55 -4.24 13.94
CA VAL A 109 -9.56 -4.23 15.03
C VAL A 109 -8.29 -3.48 14.64
N ALA A 110 -8.13 -3.10 13.38
CA ALA A 110 -6.95 -2.40 12.91
C ALA A 110 -6.93 -0.95 13.43
N PRO A 111 -5.79 -0.43 13.91
CA PRO A 111 -5.66 0.98 14.22
C PRO A 111 -5.61 1.81 12.94
N ILE A 112 -6.21 3.00 12.99
CA ILE A 112 -6.31 3.93 11.86
C ILE A 112 -4.95 4.50 11.38
N GLY A 113 -3.88 4.34 12.15
CA GLY A 113 -2.58 4.97 11.89
C GLY A 113 -2.02 4.69 10.48
N SER A 114 -2.11 3.45 10.01
CA SER A 114 -1.66 3.08 8.66
C SER A 114 -2.45 3.83 7.59
N ALA A 115 -3.78 3.92 7.72
CA ALA A 115 -4.63 4.66 6.80
C ALA A 115 -4.27 6.15 6.75
N LEU A 116 -4.01 6.78 7.91
CA LEU A 116 -3.56 8.18 7.93
C LEU A 116 -2.26 8.37 7.17
N LEU A 117 -1.28 7.49 7.38
CA LEU A 117 -0.01 7.54 6.68
C LEU A 117 -0.16 7.30 5.17
N TRP A 118 -1.06 6.42 4.75
CA TRP A 118 -1.29 6.14 3.32
C TRP A 118 -2.14 7.22 2.62
N SER A 119 -2.91 8.00 3.38
CA SER A 119 -3.89 8.95 2.84
C SER A 119 -3.34 9.93 1.78
N PRO A 120 -2.12 10.50 1.87
CA PRO A 120 -1.64 11.40 0.83
C PRO A 120 -1.49 10.69 -0.52
N GLY A 121 -0.94 9.48 -0.53
CA GLY A 121 -0.81 8.67 -1.74
C GLY A 121 -2.17 8.26 -2.32
N PHE A 122 -3.10 7.89 -1.44
CA PHE A 122 -4.46 7.52 -1.83
C PHE A 122 -5.22 8.68 -2.49
N VAL A 123 -5.13 9.89 -1.93
CA VAL A 123 -5.73 11.10 -2.52
C VAL A 123 -5.08 11.46 -3.85
N ILE A 124 -3.74 11.36 -3.95
CA ILE A 124 -3.03 11.58 -5.23
C ILE A 124 -3.51 10.59 -6.28
N ALA A 125 -3.73 9.32 -5.92
CA ALA A 125 -4.27 8.32 -6.84
C ALA A 125 -5.68 8.69 -7.33
N ASP A 126 -6.57 9.12 -6.43
CA ASP A 126 -7.92 9.56 -6.80
C ASP A 126 -7.90 10.71 -7.82
N VAL A 127 -7.09 11.73 -7.54
CA VAL A 127 -6.92 12.89 -8.43
C VAL A 127 -6.37 12.44 -9.78
N ALA A 128 -5.34 11.58 -9.79
CA ALA A 128 -4.75 11.07 -11.02
C ALA A 128 -5.76 10.24 -11.85
N VAL A 129 -6.57 9.39 -11.21
CA VAL A 129 -7.63 8.62 -11.86
C VAL A 129 -8.67 9.55 -12.48
N ARG A 130 -9.13 10.56 -11.76
CA ARG A 130 -10.10 11.54 -12.28
C ARG A 130 -9.56 12.33 -13.47
N ILE A 131 -8.30 12.76 -13.41
CA ILE A 131 -7.63 13.44 -14.54
C ILE A 131 -7.53 12.51 -15.75
N ALA A 132 -7.09 11.26 -15.54
CA ALA A 132 -6.98 10.28 -16.61
C ALA A 132 -8.35 10.00 -17.27
N ASN A 133 -9.41 9.86 -16.47
CA ASN A 133 -10.76 9.66 -16.97
C ASN A 133 -11.28 10.89 -17.73
N ALA A 134 -10.97 12.10 -17.26
CA ALA A 134 -11.27 13.33 -17.98
C ALA A 134 -10.53 13.41 -19.33
N ALA A 135 -9.36 12.77 -19.45
CA ALA A 135 -8.60 12.62 -20.68
C ALA A 135 -9.04 11.41 -21.54
N GLY A 136 -10.12 10.72 -21.18
CA GLY A 136 -10.71 9.62 -21.96
C GLY A 136 -10.37 8.21 -21.50
N ALA A 137 -9.67 8.04 -20.36
CA ALA A 137 -9.51 6.72 -19.75
C ALA A 137 -10.82 6.22 -19.11
N THR A 138 -10.88 4.92 -18.79
CA THR A 138 -12.04 4.26 -18.17
C THR A 138 -11.62 3.49 -16.92
N ILE A 139 -11.02 4.19 -15.96
CA ILE A 139 -10.55 3.62 -14.70
C ILE A 139 -11.61 3.87 -13.61
N PRO A 140 -12.08 2.84 -12.87
CA PRO A 140 -13.01 3.07 -11.77
C PRO A 140 -12.42 4.00 -10.71
N ALA A 141 -13.10 5.11 -10.44
CA ALA A 141 -12.73 6.06 -9.39
C ALA A 141 -13.47 5.69 -8.09
N ASP A 142 -13.18 4.50 -7.58
CA ASP A 142 -13.96 3.82 -6.54
C ASP A 142 -13.14 3.45 -5.31
N GLY A 143 -11.85 3.80 -5.27
CA GLY A 143 -10.96 3.43 -4.18
C GLY A 143 -10.65 1.94 -4.08
N PHE A 144 -11.05 1.11 -5.04
CA PHE A 144 -10.70 -0.31 -5.14
C PHE A 144 -9.81 -0.61 -6.34
N SER A 145 -9.89 0.23 -7.38
CA SER A 145 -9.09 0.02 -8.58
C SER A 145 -7.58 0.11 -8.32
N ARG A 146 -6.81 -0.50 -9.22
CA ARG A 146 -5.35 -0.70 -9.08
C ARG A 146 -4.58 0.56 -8.67
N PRO A 147 -4.85 1.78 -9.19
CA PRO A 147 -4.12 2.97 -8.80
C PRO A 147 -4.16 3.26 -7.29
N TYR A 148 -5.31 3.06 -6.63
CA TYR A 148 -5.47 3.29 -5.19
C TYR A 148 -4.67 2.28 -4.36
N ILE A 149 -4.77 1.00 -4.74
CA ILE A 149 -4.03 -0.10 -4.11
C ILE A 149 -2.52 0.12 -4.26
N TRP A 150 -2.07 0.44 -5.48
CA TRP A 150 -0.67 0.66 -5.78
C TRP A 150 -0.09 1.85 -5.01
N ALA A 151 -0.79 2.98 -5.01
CA ALA A 151 -0.36 4.14 -4.25
C ALA A 151 -0.22 3.81 -2.77
N THR A 152 -1.20 3.10 -2.20
CA THR A 152 -1.16 2.67 -0.78
C THR A 152 0.04 1.77 -0.48
N CYS A 153 0.29 0.76 -1.30
CA CYS A 153 1.46 -0.12 -1.15
C CYS A 153 2.78 0.66 -1.29
N PHE A 154 2.86 1.60 -2.24
CA PHE A 154 4.05 2.41 -2.45
C PHE A 154 4.28 3.44 -1.34
N MET A 155 3.24 3.92 -0.65
CA MET A 155 3.42 4.73 0.55
C MET A 155 4.12 3.93 1.65
N SER A 156 3.74 2.67 1.88
CA SER A 156 4.46 1.78 2.82
C SER A 156 5.93 1.60 2.41
N ALA A 157 6.19 1.32 1.13
CA ALA A 157 7.55 1.16 0.62
C ALA A 157 8.38 2.45 0.79
N LEU A 158 7.77 3.61 0.51
CA LEU A 158 8.37 4.92 0.69
C LEU A 158 8.73 5.18 2.15
N TYR A 159 7.81 4.93 3.10
CA TYR A 159 8.09 5.17 4.51
C TYR A 159 9.16 4.24 5.07
N ALA A 160 9.16 2.97 4.67
CA ALA A 160 10.24 2.04 5.02
C ALA A 160 11.59 2.52 4.48
N PHE A 161 11.62 3.00 3.23
CA PHE A 161 12.82 3.53 2.60
C PHE A 161 13.32 4.82 3.27
N LEU A 162 12.42 5.77 3.58
CA LEU A 162 12.77 6.98 4.30
C LEU A 162 13.32 6.67 5.70
N GLY A 163 12.73 5.71 6.41
CA GLY A 163 13.25 5.24 7.69
C GLY A 163 14.67 4.69 7.59
N MET A 164 14.96 3.92 6.53
CA MET A 164 16.29 3.37 6.25
C MET A 164 17.33 4.47 5.93
N LEU A 165 16.92 5.56 5.27
CA LEU A 165 17.83 6.67 4.98
C LEU A 165 18.13 7.54 6.22
N LEU A 166 17.25 7.49 7.23
CA LEU A 166 17.38 8.29 8.46
C LEU A 166 18.11 7.56 9.59
N SER A 167 18.34 6.25 9.47
CA SER A 167 19.02 5.41 10.47
C SER A 167 20.53 5.44 10.33
#